data_AF-A0A7Z9R484-F1
#
_entry.id   AF-A0A7Z9R484-F1
#
_cell.length_a   1.000
_cell.length_b   1.000
_cell.length_c   1.000
_cell.angle_alpha   90.00
_cell.angle_beta   90.00
_cell.angle_gamma   90.00
#
_symmetry.space_group_name_H-M   'P 1'
#
loop_
_entity.id
_entity.type
_entity.pdbx_description
1 polymer ?
#
loop_
_entity_poly.entity_id
_entity_poly.type
_entity_poly.pdbx_seq_one_letter_code
_entity_poly.pdbx_strand_id
1 'polypeptide(L)'
;MASKAQDSRLLRGFTFLEILVVLTLVVLLMGMAVPQFFALFSKPHESEYKHLKSVLKILRNDAVLKSTSYCLLFDLKTQQMMTTEEEDSGNCSTEFLQNPKILKPHFFPENLILREAKLAETNYNSSGTAADLLKVHINSSGFVTPFFLLFSLPDSSMSWQIESKGIMGKLELREP
;
A
#
# COMPACT_ATOMS: atom_id res chain seq x y z
N MET A 1 60.45 58.31 5.72
CA MET A 1 59.07 58.31 5.16
C MET A 1 58.92 57.02 4.36
N ALA A 2 58.21 56.01 4.88
CA ALA A 2 57.95 54.76 4.19
C ALA A 2 56.46 54.71 3.83
N SER A 3 56.19 54.61 2.52
CA SER A 3 54.85 54.50 1.93
C SER A 3 54.21 53.17 2.33
N LYS A 4 53.05 53.22 2.96
CA LYS A 4 52.26 52.04 3.33
C LYS A 4 51.31 51.74 2.17
N ALA A 5 51.63 50.74 1.36
CA ALA A 5 50.75 50.23 0.33
C ALA A 5 49.48 49.64 0.99
N GLN A 6 48.33 50.21 0.68
CA GLN A 6 47.04 49.79 1.18
C GLN A 6 46.47 48.72 0.24
N ASP A 7 46.60 47.46 0.65
CA ASP A 7 46.08 46.29 -0.05
C ASP A 7 44.54 46.34 -0.05
N SER A 8 43.96 46.66 -1.21
CA SER A 8 42.52 46.72 -1.42
C SER A 8 42.04 45.33 -1.82
N ARG A 9 41.65 44.53 -0.83
CA ARG A 9 40.88 43.30 -1.08
C ARG A 9 39.53 43.69 -1.66
N LEU A 10 39.42 43.69 -2.98
CA LEU A 10 38.16 43.75 -3.71
C LEU A 10 37.30 42.56 -3.28
N LEU A 11 36.29 42.81 -2.43
CA LEU A 11 35.21 41.87 -2.15
C LEU A 11 34.45 41.66 -3.46
N ARG A 12 34.82 40.61 -4.20
CA ARG A 12 34.20 40.21 -5.46
C ARG A 12 32.81 39.64 -5.16
N GLY A 13 31.77 40.40 -5.47
CA GLY A 13 30.38 39.96 -5.32
C GLY A 13 29.99 38.91 -6.37
N PHE A 14 28.94 38.14 -6.08
CA PHE A 14 28.39 37.15 -6.99
C PHE A 14 27.69 37.81 -8.18
N THR A 15 27.86 37.22 -9.37
CA THR A 15 27.16 37.69 -10.57
C THR A 15 25.72 37.15 -10.61
N PHE A 16 24.82 37.88 -11.27
CA PHE A 16 23.43 37.41 -11.44
C PHE A 16 23.35 36.03 -12.11
N LEU A 17 24.24 35.78 -13.07
CA LEU A 17 24.32 34.49 -13.77
C LEU A 17 24.75 33.36 -12.83
N GLU A 18 25.70 33.61 -11.94
CA GLU A 18 26.15 32.63 -10.94
C GLU A 18 25.04 32.29 -9.93
N ILE A 19 24.30 33.29 -9.46
CA ILE A 19 23.14 33.07 -8.59
C ILE A 19 22.06 32.26 -9.30
N LEU A 20 21.79 32.57 -10.58
CA LEU A 20 20.79 31.83 -11.37
C LEU A 20 21.18 30.36 -11.56
N VAL A 21 22.46 30.10 -11.87
CA VAL A 21 22.99 28.73 -11.99
C VAL A 21 22.91 27.98 -10.67
N VAL A 22 23.24 28.62 -9.55
CA VAL A 22 23.13 27.99 -8.22
C VAL A 22 21.66 27.69 -7.88
N LEU A 23 20.74 28.61 -8.16
CA LEU A 23 19.31 28.40 -7.90
C LEU A 23 18.73 27.27 -8.76
N THR A 24 19.09 27.18 -10.05
CA THR A 24 18.61 26.09 -10.91
C THR A 24 19.17 24.74 -10.46
N LEU A 25 20.42 24.67 -10.03
CA LEU A 25 21.01 23.46 -9.45
C LEU A 25 20.30 23.06 -8.15
N VAL A 26 20.01 24.01 -7.25
CA VAL A 26 19.27 23.73 -6.01
C VAL A 26 17.87 23.19 -6.31
N VAL A 27 17.15 23.80 -7.26
CA VAL A 27 15.81 23.34 -7.65
C VAL A 27 15.86 21.95 -8.27
N LEU A 28 16.86 21.66 -9.11
CA LEU A 28 17.05 20.34 -9.72
C LEU A 28 17.31 19.27 -8.65
N LEU A 29 18.21 19.56 -7.70
CA LEU A 29 18.53 18.66 -6.60
C LEU A 29 17.33 18.42 -5.69
N MET A 30 16.58 19.48 -5.36
CA MET A 30 15.34 19.37 -4.58
C MET A 30 14.28 18.55 -5.32
N GLY A 31 14.14 18.74 -6.63
CA GLY A 31 13.20 17.96 -7.46
C GLY A 31 13.47 16.45 -7.42
N MET A 32 14.73 16.03 -7.23
CA MET A 32 15.11 14.62 -7.10
C MET A 32 15.02 14.12 -5.65
N ALA A 33 15.43 14.92 -4.67
CA ALA A 33 15.51 14.48 -3.28
C ALA A 33 14.13 14.41 -2.60
N VAL A 34 13.24 15.36 -2.89
CA VAL A 34 11.95 15.52 -2.21
C VAL A 34 11.05 14.28 -2.31
N PRO A 35 10.87 13.61 -3.45
CA PRO A 35 10.08 12.37 -3.54
C PRO A 35 10.61 11.24 -2.66
N GLN A 36 11.93 11.07 -2.56
CA GLN A 36 12.54 10.06 -1.68
C GLN A 36 12.31 10.37 -0.21
N PHE A 37 12.38 11.64 0.20
CA PHE A 37 12.02 12.04 1.56
C PHE A 37 10.55 11.78 1.87
N PHE A 38 9.62 12.09 0.96
CA PHE A 38 8.20 11.78 1.16
C PHE A 38 7.91 10.28 1.24
N ALA A 39 8.67 9.44 0.55
CA ALA A 39 8.56 7.98 0.69
C ALA A 39 8.90 7.51 2.11
N LEU A 40 9.89 8.12 2.78
CA LEU A 40 10.24 7.81 4.17
C LEU A 40 9.18 8.25 5.18
N PHE A 41 8.42 9.31 4.87
CA PHE A 41 7.31 9.78 5.69
C PHE A 41 5.95 9.23 5.26
N SER A 42 5.91 8.35 4.26
CA SER A 42 4.66 7.76 3.80
C SER A 42 4.10 6.86 4.91
N LYS A 43 2.87 7.12 5.33
CA LYS A 43 2.25 6.36 6.40
C LYS A 43 2.00 4.93 5.91
N PRO A 44 2.50 3.88 6.59
CA PRO A 44 2.40 2.50 6.13
C PRO A 44 0.96 2.09 5.79
N HIS A 45 -0.01 2.43 6.66
CA HIS A 45 -1.42 2.13 6.43
C HIS A 45 -2.01 2.81 5.18
N GLU A 46 -1.57 4.02 4.81
CA GLU A 46 -2.03 4.69 3.59
C GLU A 46 -1.45 4.01 2.34
N SER A 47 -0.18 3.58 2.41
CA SER A 47 0.46 2.81 1.34
C SER A 47 -0.25 1.47 1.13
N GLU A 48 -0.51 0.74 2.22
CA GLU A 48 -1.23 -0.54 2.19
C GLU A 48 -2.66 -0.38 1.68
N TYR A 49 -3.37 0.66 2.12
CA TYR A 49 -4.70 0.99 1.61
C TYR A 49 -4.69 1.26 0.10
N LYS A 50 -3.70 2.01 -0.41
CA LYS A 50 -3.54 2.27 -1.85
C LYS A 50 -3.20 0.99 -2.62
N HIS A 51 -2.30 0.17 -2.08
CA HIS A 51 -1.90 -1.10 -2.66
C HIS A 51 -3.11 -2.05 -2.80
N LEU A 52 -3.84 -2.27 -1.72
CA LEU A 52 -5.02 -3.13 -1.71
C LEU A 52 -6.10 -2.64 -2.68
N LYS A 53 -6.31 -1.33 -2.80
CA LYS A 53 -7.23 -0.74 -3.78
C LYS A 53 -6.82 -1.06 -5.22
N SER A 54 -5.51 -1.03 -5.50
CA SER A 54 -4.95 -1.37 -6.81
C SER A 54 -5.14 -2.85 -7.10
N VAL A 55 -4.82 -3.72 -6.14
CA VAL A 55 -4.97 -5.17 -6.25
C VAL A 55 -6.41 -5.55 -6.54
N LEU A 56 -7.38 -5.05 -5.77
CA LEU A 56 -8.80 -5.30 -6.03
C LEU A 56 -9.22 -4.82 -7.42
N LYS A 57 -8.78 -3.63 -7.85
CA LYS A 57 -9.10 -3.12 -9.18
C LYS A 57 -8.56 -4.02 -10.28
N ILE A 58 -7.31 -4.48 -10.15
CA ILE A 58 -6.66 -5.38 -11.11
C ILE A 58 -7.40 -6.71 -11.17
N LEU A 59 -7.58 -7.38 -10.02
CA LEU A 59 -8.23 -8.70 -9.95
C LEU A 59 -9.67 -8.64 -10.49
N ARG A 60 -10.43 -7.61 -10.11
CA ARG A 60 -11.81 -7.44 -10.57
C ARG A 60 -11.89 -7.22 -12.09
N ASN A 61 -11.03 -6.37 -12.63
CA ASN A 61 -10.99 -6.13 -14.06
C ASN A 61 -10.59 -7.40 -14.81
N ASP A 62 -9.58 -8.11 -14.32
CA ASP A 62 -9.11 -9.35 -14.93
C ASP A 62 -10.17 -10.46 -14.85
N ALA A 63 -10.91 -10.55 -13.74
CA ALA A 63 -12.01 -11.50 -13.54
C ALA A 63 -13.08 -11.36 -14.61
N VAL A 64 -13.49 -10.11 -14.88
CA VAL A 64 -14.48 -9.78 -15.90
C VAL A 64 -13.94 -10.03 -17.31
N LEU A 65 -12.69 -9.63 -17.57
CA LEU A 65 -12.09 -9.77 -18.90
C LEU A 65 -11.87 -11.22 -19.30
N LYS A 66 -11.47 -12.08 -18.36
CA LYS A 66 -11.18 -13.50 -18.62
C LYS A 66 -12.35 -14.44 -18.31
N SER A 67 -13.43 -13.91 -17.73
CA SER A 67 -14.53 -14.72 -17.20
C SER A 67 -14.06 -15.77 -16.18
N THR A 68 -13.08 -15.38 -15.35
CA THR A 68 -12.46 -16.24 -14.33
C THR A 68 -12.75 -15.68 -12.94
N SER A 69 -12.95 -16.55 -11.95
CA SER A 69 -13.11 -16.15 -10.55
C SER A 69 -11.78 -16.24 -9.81
N TYR A 70 -11.54 -15.32 -8.88
CA TYR A 70 -10.33 -15.23 -8.07
C TYR A 70 -10.66 -15.22 -6.58
N CYS A 71 -9.68 -15.63 -5.79
CA CYS A 71 -9.67 -15.41 -4.36
C CYS A 71 -8.50 -14.52 -3.94
N LEU A 72 -8.80 -13.55 -3.09
CA LEU A 72 -7.85 -12.75 -2.34
C LEU A 72 -7.76 -13.31 -0.92
N LEU A 73 -6.57 -13.70 -0.50
CA LEU A 73 -6.35 -14.30 0.81
C LEU A 73 -5.54 -13.36 1.71
N PHE A 74 -5.94 -13.26 2.98
CA PHE A 74 -5.23 -12.53 4.02
C PHE A 74 -4.83 -13.48 5.14
N ASP A 75 -3.53 -13.64 5.36
CA ASP A 75 -2.98 -14.52 6.39
C ASP A 75 -2.45 -13.70 7.57
N LEU A 76 -3.07 -13.85 8.73
CA LEU A 76 -2.74 -13.16 9.98
C LEU A 76 -1.49 -13.76 10.65
N LYS A 77 -1.16 -15.03 10.39
CA LYS A 77 0.05 -15.66 10.96
C LYS A 77 1.29 -15.23 10.22
N THR A 78 1.25 -15.29 8.90
CA THR A 78 2.39 -14.94 8.04
C THR A 78 2.42 -13.47 7.65
N GLN A 79 1.39 -12.69 8.02
CA GLN A 79 1.28 -11.25 7.76
C GLN A 79 1.46 -10.93 6.27
N GLN A 80 0.70 -11.64 5.42
CA GLN A 80 0.78 -11.50 3.97
C GLN A 80 -0.59 -11.55 3.30
N MET A 81 -0.64 -10.98 2.11
CA MET A 81 -1.74 -11.02 1.17
C MET A 81 -1.35 -11.86 -0.04
N MET A 82 -2.23 -12.77 -0.46
CA MET A 82 -2.01 -13.67 -1.59
C MET A 82 -3.21 -13.68 -2.53
N THR A 83 -3.00 -14.14 -3.76
CA THR A 83 -4.07 -14.26 -4.76
C THR A 83 -4.02 -15.63 -5.42
N THR A 84 -5.19 -16.16 -5.76
CA THR A 84 -5.31 -17.43 -6.46
C THR A 84 -6.57 -17.47 -7.33
N GLU A 85 -6.62 -18.37 -8.30
CA GLU A 85 -7.84 -18.67 -9.06
C GLU A 85 -8.80 -19.50 -8.22
N GLU A 86 -10.10 -19.33 -8.46
CA GLU A 86 -11.13 -20.23 -7.95
C GLU A 86 -11.17 -21.47 -8.84
N GLU A 87 -11.17 -22.65 -8.23
CA GLU A 87 -11.35 -23.92 -8.95
C GLU A 87 -12.80 -24.09 -9.41
N ASP A 88 -13.05 -24.99 -10.36
CA ASP A 88 -14.41 -25.35 -10.81
C ASP A 88 -15.34 -25.83 -9.67
N SER A 89 -14.75 -26.22 -8.52
CA SER A 89 -15.45 -26.61 -7.31
C SER A 89 -16.02 -25.42 -6.50
N GLY A 90 -15.71 -24.18 -6.89
CA GLY A 90 -16.04 -22.96 -6.14
C GLY A 90 -15.11 -22.67 -4.96
N ASN A 91 -14.06 -23.48 -4.78
CA ASN A 91 -13.06 -23.28 -3.73
C ASN A 91 -11.85 -22.51 -4.28
N CYS A 92 -11.25 -21.68 -3.43
CA CYS A 92 -9.97 -21.06 -3.74
C CYS A 92 -8.90 -22.14 -3.90
N SER A 93 -8.21 -22.15 -5.04
CA SER A 93 -7.20 -23.17 -5.31
C SER A 93 -6.07 -23.11 -4.29
N THR A 94 -5.41 -24.26 -4.07
CA THR A 94 -4.25 -24.35 -3.16
C THR A 94 -2.91 -24.14 -3.87
N GLU A 95 -2.94 -23.89 -5.19
CA GLU A 95 -1.76 -23.69 -6.04
C GLU A 95 -0.92 -22.46 -5.67
N PHE A 96 -1.47 -21.50 -4.90
CA PHE A 96 -0.72 -20.34 -4.40
C PHE A 96 0.54 -20.70 -3.60
N LEU A 97 0.59 -21.91 -3.03
CA LEU A 97 1.76 -22.42 -2.29
C LEU A 97 2.94 -22.78 -3.20
N GLN A 98 2.70 -23.01 -4.49
CA GLN A 98 3.72 -23.56 -5.40
C GLN A 98 4.07 -22.59 -6.54
N ASN A 99 3.11 -21.80 -7.07
CA ASN A 99 3.42 -20.83 -8.11
C ASN A 99 2.33 -19.73 -8.22
N PRO A 100 2.55 -18.51 -7.69
CA PRO A 100 1.56 -17.44 -7.77
C PRO A 100 1.45 -16.92 -9.22
N LYS A 101 0.44 -17.35 -9.96
CA LYS A 101 0.28 -17.06 -11.40
C LYS A 101 -0.21 -15.64 -11.70
N ILE A 102 -0.89 -14.97 -10.76
CA ILE A 102 -1.60 -13.70 -11.01
C ILE A 102 -0.86 -12.49 -10.44
N LEU A 103 -0.73 -12.43 -9.11
CA LEU A 103 0.02 -11.41 -8.38
C LEU A 103 0.98 -12.08 -7.41
N LYS A 104 2.17 -11.48 -7.27
CA LYS A 104 3.14 -11.93 -6.28
C LYS A 104 2.56 -11.74 -4.87
N PRO A 105 2.83 -12.67 -3.94
CA PRO A 105 2.52 -12.46 -2.53
C PRO A 105 3.09 -11.14 -2.03
N HIS A 106 2.29 -10.42 -1.25
CA HIS A 106 2.66 -9.14 -0.66
C HIS A 106 2.72 -9.30 0.85
N PHE A 107 3.89 -9.07 1.43
CA PHE A 107 4.06 -9.04 2.88
C PHE A 107 3.71 -7.67 3.40
N PHE A 108 2.92 -7.61 4.49
CA PHE A 108 2.65 -6.34 5.15
C PHE A 108 3.95 -5.79 5.75
N PRO A 109 4.11 -4.45 5.78
CA PRO A 109 5.32 -3.84 6.33
C PRO A 109 5.43 -4.15 7.83
N GLU A 110 6.65 -4.32 8.33
CA GLU A 110 6.92 -4.77 9.70
C GLU A 110 6.28 -3.89 10.80
N ASN A 111 6.06 -2.61 10.48
CA ASN A 111 5.44 -1.64 11.37
C ASN A 111 3.91 -1.56 11.23
N LEU A 112 3.28 -2.49 10.53
CA LEU A 112 1.83 -2.57 10.38
C LEU A 112 1.36 -4.03 10.50
N ILE A 113 0.64 -4.33 11.58
CA ILE A 113 0.19 -5.68 11.89
C ILE A 113 -1.30 -5.82 11.57
N LEU A 114 -1.66 -6.80 10.76
CA LEU A 114 -3.03 -7.25 10.56
C LEU A 114 -3.49 -8.00 11.80
N ARG A 115 -4.43 -7.42 12.55
CA ARG A 115 -4.98 -7.95 13.81
C ARG A 115 -6.25 -8.75 13.60
N GLU A 116 -7.09 -8.30 12.68
CA GLU A 116 -8.38 -8.93 12.41
C GLU A 116 -8.64 -8.92 10.90
N ALA A 117 -9.15 -10.03 10.37
CA ALA A 117 -9.69 -10.10 9.03
C ALA A 117 -10.96 -10.96 9.05
N LYS A 118 -12.07 -10.40 8.55
CA LYS A 118 -13.37 -11.10 8.49
C LYS A 118 -14.20 -10.63 7.31
N LEU A 119 -15.25 -11.35 6.98
CA LEU A 119 -16.26 -10.87 6.02
C LEU A 119 -17.12 -9.78 6.68
N ALA A 120 -17.49 -8.75 5.93
CA ALA A 120 -18.21 -7.58 6.49
C ALA A 120 -19.69 -7.90 6.79
N GLU A 121 -20.26 -8.94 6.18
CA GLU A 121 -21.68 -9.30 6.33
C GLU A 121 -21.98 -10.17 7.57
N THR A 122 -20.97 -10.59 8.34
CA THR A 122 -21.19 -11.33 9.60
C THR A 122 -21.64 -10.40 10.73
N ASN A 123 -22.88 -9.91 10.63
CA ASN A 123 -23.74 -9.88 11.82
C ASN A 123 -24.13 -11.34 12.11
N TYR A 124 -24.35 -11.73 13.37
CA TYR A 124 -24.61 -13.10 13.86
C TYR A 124 -23.38 -13.94 14.22
N ASN A 125 -23.12 -14.01 15.54
CA ASN A 125 -22.85 -15.21 16.33
C ASN A 125 -22.27 -16.44 15.60
N SER A 126 -21.19 -16.28 14.86
CA SER A 126 -20.25 -17.38 14.64
C SER A 126 -19.14 -17.21 15.66
N SER A 127 -19.28 -17.95 16.76
CA SER A 127 -18.15 -18.48 17.53
C SER A 127 -17.40 -19.51 16.66
N GLY A 128 -17.04 -19.12 15.44
CA GLY A 128 -16.05 -19.81 14.62
C GLY A 128 -14.76 -19.09 14.91
N THR A 129 -13.79 -19.80 15.48
CA THR A 129 -12.40 -19.36 15.61
C THR A 129 -12.03 -18.43 14.46
N ALA A 130 -11.62 -17.18 14.76
CA ALA A 130 -11.08 -16.26 13.77
C ALA A 130 -10.09 -17.07 12.93
N ALA A 131 -10.47 -17.39 11.69
CA ALA A 131 -9.62 -18.19 10.85
C ALA A 131 -8.40 -17.31 10.61
N ASP A 132 -7.20 -17.82 10.92
CA ASP A 132 -5.95 -17.10 10.67
C ASP A 132 -5.76 -16.75 9.19
N LEU A 133 -6.61 -17.29 8.32
CA LEU A 133 -6.68 -17.02 6.89
C LEU A 133 -8.10 -16.59 6.49
N LEU A 134 -8.26 -15.32 6.11
CA LEU A 134 -9.48 -14.83 5.45
C LEU A 134 -9.41 -15.10 3.95
N LYS A 135 -10.50 -15.59 3.36
CA LYS A 135 -10.68 -15.75 1.91
C LYS A 135 -11.77 -14.80 1.43
N VAL A 136 -11.45 -13.97 0.44
CA VAL A 136 -12.37 -13.03 -0.19
C VAL A 136 -12.53 -13.43 -1.66
N HIS A 137 -13.76 -13.69 -2.08
CA HIS A 137 -14.05 -14.08 -3.46
C HIS A 137 -14.27 -12.86 -4.36
N ILE A 138 -13.77 -12.97 -5.58
CA ILE A 138 -13.96 -12.01 -6.67
C ILE A 138 -14.42 -12.82 -7.88
N ASN A 139 -15.71 -12.80 -8.19
CA ASN A 139 -16.24 -13.64 -9.25
C ASN A 139 -16.08 -13.01 -10.65
N SER A 140 -16.37 -13.78 -11.70
CA SER A 140 -16.29 -13.37 -13.10
C SER A 140 -17.20 -12.19 -13.49
N SER A 141 -18.19 -11.81 -12.67
CA SER A 141 -18.99 -10.59 -12.85
C SER A 141 -18.32 -9.32 -12.29
N GLY A 142 -17.20 -9.49 -11.58
CA GLY A 142 -16.53 -8.41 -10.85
C GLY A 142 -17.20 -8.07 -9.51
N PHE A 143 -18.04 -8.96 -8.99
CA PHE A 143 -18.53 -8.86 -7.61
C PHE A 143 -17.39 -9.24 -6.65
N VAL A 144 -17.21 -8.44 -5.61
CA VAL A 144 -16.23 -8.68 -4.55
C VAL A 144 -16.99 -8.93 -3.24
N THR A 145 -16.74 -10.07 -2.60
CA THR A 145 -17.35 -10.38 -1.30
C THR A 145 -16.94 -9.34 -0.26
N PRO A 146 -17.88 -8.69 0.44
CA PRO A 146 -17.53 -7.67 1.42
C PRO A 146 -16.69 -8.21 2.58
N PHE A 147 -15.62 -7.49 2.93
CA PHE A 147 -14.67 -7.83 3.98
C PHE A 147 -14.22 -6.63 4.82
N PHE A 148 -13.66 -6.93 5.97
CA PHE A 148 -13.15 -6.02 6.98
C PHE A 148 -11.75 -6.46 7.41
N LEU A 149 -10.83 -5.49 7.50
CA LEU A 149 -9.47 -5.67 8.01
C LEU A 149 -9.22 -4.63 9.11
N LEU A 150 -8.60 -5.06 10.20
CA LEU A 150 -8.08 -4.18 11.23
C LEU A 150 -6.56 -4.28 11.27
N PHE A 151 -5.89 -3.17 10.97
CA PHE A 151 -4.45 -3.02 11.12
C PHE A 151 -4.13 -2.23 12.38
N SER A 152 -2.96 -2.46 12.96
CA SER A 152 -2.43 -1.63 14.05
C SER A 152 -0.93 -1.48 13.96
N LEU A 153 -0.39 -0.54 14.72
CA LEU A 153 1.03 -0.55 15.06
C LEU A 153 1.37 -1.79 15.93
N PRO A 154 2.64 -2.22 16.00
CA PRO A 154 3.05 -3.36 16.83
C PRO A 154 2.72 -3.18 18.31
N ASP A 155 2.85 -1.95 18.81
CA ASP A 155 2.53 -1.53 20.18
C ASP A 155 1.03 -1.31 20.43
N SER A 156 0.20 -1.43 19.37
CA SER A 156 -1.24 -1.19 19.39
C SER A 156 -1.67 0.23 19.79
N SER A 157 -0.75 1.21 19.71
CA SER A 157 -1.05 2.62 20.05
C SER A 157 -2.00 3.29 19.05
N MET A 158 -1.96 2.87 17.79
CA MET A 158 -2.84 3.32 16.71
C MET A 158 -3.37 2.14 15.91
N SER A 159 -4.59 2.27 15.40
CA SER A 159 -5.24 1.26 14.58
C SER A 159 -5.97 1.89 13.39
N TRP A 160 -6.14 1.10 12.34
CA TRP A 160 -6.79 1.51 11.09
C TRP A 160 -7.69 0.40 10.59
N GLN A 161 -8.92 0.75 10.32
CA GLN A 161 -9.91 -0.13 9.73
C GLN A 161 -9.94 0.08 8.21
N ILE A 162 -9.83 -1.01 7.46
CA ILE A 162 -10.12 -1.04 6.02
C ILE A 162 -11.33 -1.94 5.79
N GLU A 163 -12.37 -1.39 5.20
CA GLU A 163 -13.62 -2.10 4.95
C GLU A 163 -14.01 -1.95 3.48
N SER A 164 -14.41 -3.05 2.83
CA SER A 164 -14.96 -3.00 1.50
C SER A 164 -16.48 -2.83 1.55
N LYS A 165 -17.01 -1.89 0.76
CA LYS A 165 -18.44 -1.61 0.67
C LYS A 165 -18.98 -1.82 -0.74
N GLY A 166 -20.22 -2.29 -0.78
CA GLY A 166 -20.98 -2.53 -2.00
C GLY A 166 -20.42 -3.66 -2.85
N ILE A 167 -21.15 -4.00 -3.91
CA ILE A 167 -20.85 -5.14 -4.78
C ILE A 167 -19.52 -5.02 -5.54
N MET A 168 -18.99 -3.81 -5.70
CA MET A 168 -17.74 -3.55 -6.42
C MET A 168 -16.51 -3.60 -5.51
N GLY A 169 -16.69 -3.87 -4.21
CA GLY A 169 -15.59 -3.92 -3.24
C GLY A 169 -14.89 -2.57 -3.03
N LYS A 170 -15.62 -1.45 -3.02
CA LYS A 170 -15.02 -0.12 -2.82
C LYS A 170 -14.44 -0.05 -1.41
N LEU A 171 -13.14 0.22 -1.29
CA LEU A 171 -12.49 0.29 0.02
C LEU A 171 -12.64 1.65 0.68
N GLU A 172 -12.99 1.64 1.96
CA GLU A 172 -12.95 2.78 2.86
C GLU A 172 -11.92 2.54 3.96
N LEU A 173 -11.16 3.59 4.30
CA LEU A 173 -10.18 3.60 5.38
C LEU A 173 -10.72 4.49 6.50
N ARG A 174 -10.68 4.02 7.74
CA ARG A 174 -11.07 4.77 8.93
C ARG A 174 -10.06 4.57 10.05
N GLU A 175 -9.87 5.61 10.85
CA GLU A 175 -9.16 5.54 12.13
C GLU A 175 -10.25 5.43 13.22
N PRO A 176 -10.31 4.32 13.98
CA PRO A 176 -11.33 4.08 15.00
C PRO A 176 -11.28 5.04 16.19
#